data_AF-A0A2A9BLP9-F1
#
_entry.id   AF-A0A2A9BLP9-F1
#
_cell.length_a   1.000
_cell.length_b   1.000
_cell.length_c   1.000
_cell.angle_alpha   90.00
_cell.angle_beta   90.00
_cell.angle_gamma   90.00
#
_symmetry.space_group_name_H-M   'P 1'
#
loop_
_entity.id
_entity.type
_entity.pdbx_description
1 polymer ?
#
loop_
_entity_poly.entity_id
_entity_poly.type
_entity_poly.pdbx_seq_one_letter_code
_entity_poly.pdbx_strand_id
1 'polypeptide(L)'
;MNVKALYEQYSVKNWLEYHTFEPHYLKYLPNETLAGTKIHDVYTQFSNARSSLDFCDFNKLKNVFMNSNDLGIKYMQSKFFFDSLAHYNYCIDLSWQVLYFYYGSKDYGMLNEKKYINTAKNCKLVEVKKLLGKENTYYKLANSFFNGSKTKEIRDKYNHLKHRGTFHIDGLGIGDSNFFPMVLSDGSKPPMLARETINIEEWRVKLIAFDISFVEYFNQLIKVMPDDYTDGVSKLEALSNYRDRLETWISSENNKS
;
A
#
# COMPACT_ATOMS: atom_id res chain seq x y z
N MET A 1 -19.87 -8.15 -5.34
CA MET A 1 -19.68 -6.81 -5.97
C MET A 1 -18.64 -6.94 -7.06
N ASN A 2 -18.81 -6.28 -8.21
CA ASN A 2 -17.81 -6.28 -9.30
C ASN A 2 -16.82 -5.13 -9.09
N VAL A 3 -15.57 -5.26 -9.55
CA VAL A 3 -14.51 -4.23 -9.48
C VAL A 3 -14.95 -2.92 -10.12
N LYS A 4 -15.77 -2.96 -11.18
CA LYS A 4 -16.36 -1.75 -11.76
C LYS A 4 -17.12 -0.88 -10.74
N ALA A 5 -17.86 -1.51 -9.82
CA ALA A 5 -18.58 -0.79 -8.78
C ALA A 5 -17.63 -0.13 -7.76
N LEU A 6 -16.40 -0.62 -7.58
CA LEU A 6 -15.39 0.04 -6.74
C LEU A 6 -15.00 1.40 -7.29
N TYR A 7 -14.85 1.52 -8.61
CA TYR A 7 -14.49 2.79 -9.25
C TYR A 7 -15.58 3.86 -9.11
N GLU A 8 -16.85 3.44 -9.03
CA GLU A 8 -17.99 4.34 -8.93
C GLU A 8 -18.33 4.68 -7.47
N GLN A 9 -18.40 3.67 -6.59
CA GLN A 9 -18.88 3.83 -5.21
C GLN A 9 -17.76 4.17 -4.22
N TYR A 10 -16.52 3.75 -4.52
CA TYR A 10 -15.35 3.93 -3.66
C TYR A 10 -14.24 4.63 -4.46
N SER A 11 -14.59 5.73 -5.14
CA SER A 11 -13.63 6.52 -5.92
C SER A 11 -12.49 7.03 -5.04
N VAL A 12 -11.27 6.96 -5.57
CA VAL A 12 -10.03 7.41 -4.91
C VAL A 12 -9.35 8.53 -5.70
N LYS A 13 -10.06 9.12 -6.68
CA LYS A 13 -9.51 10.16 -7.56
C LYS A 13 -9.01 11.38 -6.78
N ASN A 14 -9.68 11.72 -5.69
CA ASN A 14 -9.28 12.81 -4.81
C ASN A 14 -7.91 12.60 -4.16
N TRP A 15 -7.41 11.37 -4.04
CA TRP A 15 -6.07 11.13 -3.49
C TRP A 15 -4.96 11.61 -4.45
N LEU A 16 -5.24 11.67 -5.75
CA LEU A 16 -4.31 12.20 -6.75
C LEU A 16 -4.03 13.69 -6.54
N GLU A 17 -4.98 14.43 -5.97
CA GLU A 17 -4.86 15.87 -5.72
C GLU A 17 -3.80 16.21 -4.67
N TYR A 18 -3.34 15.22 -3.89
CA TYR A 18 -2.22 15.36 -2.95
C TYR A 18 -0.84 15.28 -3.63
N HIS A 19 -0.79 15.17 -4.97
CA HIS A 19 0.47 15.18 -5.68
C HIS A 19 1.24 16.49 -5.41
N THR A 20 2.45 16.33 -4.91
CA THR A 20 3.29 17.45 -4.49
C THR A 20 4.02 18.07 -5.68
N PHE A 21 3.68 19.33 -5.99
CA PHE A 21 4.36 20.19 -6.97
C PHE A 21 5.07 21.38 -6.30
N GLU A 22 5.81 22.18 -7.07
CA GLU A 22 6.60 23.34 -6.60
C GLU A 22 5.85 24.27 -5.63
N PRO A 23 4.58 24.65 -5.88
CA PRO A 23 3.82 25.51 -4.96
C PRO A 23 3.72 24.97 -3.53
N HIS A 24 3.69 23.64 -3.36
CA HIS A 24 3.60 23.01 -2.04
C HIS A 24 4.89 23.21 -1.24
N TYR A 25 6.05 23.12 -1.89
CA TYR A 25 7.34 23.36 -1.23
C TYR A 25 7.48 24.80 -0.72
N LEU A 26 6.85 25.76 -1.40
CA LEU A 26 6.83 27.16 -0.99
C LEU A 26 5.90 27.40 0.21
N LYS A 27 4.74 26.72 0.23
CA LYS A 27 3.67 26.96 1.20
C LYS A 27 3.84 26.13 2.48
N TYR A 28 4.20 24.85 2.35
CA TYR A 28 4.18 23.88 3.44
C TYR A 28 5.58 23.57 3.97
N LEU A 29 5.62 22.96 5.16
CA LEU A 29 6.85 22.47 5.77
C LEU A 29 7.25 21.10 5.18
N PRO A 30 8.54 20.71 5.28
CA PRO A 30 9.02 19.45 4.71
C PRO A 30 8.23 18.20 5.12
N ASN A 31 7.81 18.11 6.39
CA ASN A 31 7.01 16.99 6.91
C ASN A 31 5.65 16.86 6.21
N GLU A 32 4.98 17.97 5.94
CA GLU A 32 3.67 18.01 5.27
C GLU A 32 3.83 17.66 3.80
N THR A 33 4.81 18.25 3.13
CA THR A 33 5.16 17.99 1.72
C THR A 33 5.49 16.51 1.49
N LEU A 34 6.28 15.90 2.38
CA LEU A 34 6.60 14.47 2.33
C LEU A 34 5.39 13.58 2.59
N ALA A 35 4.49 13.98 3.51
CA ALA A 35 3.26 13.27 3.76
C ALA A 35 2.32 13.30 2.55
N GLY A 36 2.18 14.44 1.87
CA GLY A 36 1.42 14.55 0.62
C GLY A 36 1.99 13.64 -0.48
N THR A 37 3.31 13.61 -0.65
CA THR A 37 3.98 12.67 -1.58
C THR A 37 3.65 11.22 -1.24
N LYS A 38 3.57 10.86 0.04
CA LYS A 38 3.17 9.51 0.46
C LYS A 38 1.72 9.18 0.17
N ILE A 39 0.81 10.16 0.24
CA ILE A 39 -0.58 9.96 -0.16
C ILE A 39 -0.66 9.66 -1.66
N HIS A 40 0.12 10.38 -2.48
CA HIS A 40 0.22 10.11 -3.90
C HIS A 40 0.85 8.73 -4.20
N ASP A 41 1.87 8.31 -3.45
CA ASP A 41 2.44 6.96 -3.55
C ASP A 41 1.36 5.89 -3.27
N VAL A 42 0.55 6.07 -2.21
CA VAL A 42 -0.57 5.18 -1.90
C VAL A 42 -1.58 5.15 -3.04
N TYR A 43 -1.98 6.31 -3.58
CA TYR A 43 -2.89 6.38 -4.72
C TYR A 43 -2.40 5.56 -5.92
N THR A 44 -1.11 5.67 -6.23
CA THR A 44 -0.49 4.96 -7.36
C THR A 44 -0.52 3.44 -7.14
N GLN A 45 -0.06 2.99 -5.97
CA GLN A 45 -0.06 1.56 -5.65
C GLN A 45 -1.48 0.99 -5.57
N PHE A 46 -2.42 1.74 -5.00
CA PHE A 46 -3.80 1.33 -4.86
C PHE A 46 -4.51 1.24 -6.22
N SER A 47 -4.22 2.17 -7.13
CA SER A 47 -4.73 2.15 -8.50
C SER A 47 -4.20 0.94 -9.28
N ASN A 48 -2.91 0.60 -9.11
CA ASN A 48 -2.34 -0.63 -9.68
C ASN A 48 -3.02 -1.88 -9.10
N ALA A 49 -3.22 -1.92 -7.78
CA ALA A 49 -3.91 -3.04 -7.12
C ALA A 49 -5.32 -3.28 -7.68
N ARG A 50 -6.09 -2.21 -7.87
CA ARG A 50 -7.44 -2.26 -8.46
C ARG A 50 -7.43 -2.67 -9.92
N SER A 51 -6.50 -2.12 -10.71
CA SER A 51 -6.35 -2.48 -12.12
C SER A 51 -6.08 -3.98 -12.27
N SER A 52 -5.11 -4.49 -11.51
CA SER A 52 -4.78 -5.93 -11.50
C SER A 52 -5.93 -6.78 -10.97
N LEU A 53 -6.67 -6.31 -9.96
CA LEU A 53 -7.87 -7.00 -9.47
C LEU A 53 -8.97 -7.09 -10.54
N ASP A 54 -9.14 -6.06 -11.36
CA ASP A 54 -10.09 -6.03 -12.48
C ASP A 54 -9.71 -7.06 -13.55
N PHE A 55 -8.41 -7.21 -13.82
CA PHE A 55 -7.89 -8.24 -14.73
C PHE A 55 -7.84 -9.65 -14.14
N CYS A 56 -8.18 -9.84 -12.86
CA CYS A 56 -8.40 -11.19 -12.32
C CYS A 56 -9.72 -11.81 -12.83
N ASP A 57 -10.63 -11.04 -13.42
CA ASP A 57 -11.91 -11.56 -13.93
C ASP A 57 -11.72 -12.42 -15.19
N PHE A 58 -12.06 -13.71 -15.08
CA PHE A 58 -11.92 -14.69 -16.16
C PHE A 58 -12.61 -14.24 -17.45
N ASN A 59 -13.83 -13.72 -17.37
CA ASN A 59 -14.60 -13.33 -18.54
C ASN A 59 -13.95 -12.14 -19.26
N LYS A 60 -13.39 -11.22 -18.47
CA LYS A 60 -12.65 -10.07 -19.00
C LYS A 60 -11.40 -10.52 -19.75
N LEU A 61 -10.62 -11.43 -19.18
CA LEU A 61 -9.43 -11.97 -19.84
C LEU A 61 -9.79 -12.79 -21.09
N LYS A 62 -10.83 -13.63 -21.04
CA LYS A 62 -11.28 -14.42 -22.18
C LYS A 62 -11.65 -13.55 -23.38
N ASN A 63 -12.29 -12.41 -23.12
CA ASN A 63 -12.64 -11.44 -24.18
C ASN A 63 -11.40 -10.76 -24.77
N VAL A 64 -10.35 -10.52 -23.98
CA VAL A 64 -9.09 -9.92 -24.45
C VAL A 64 -8.25 -10.94 -25.22
N PHE A 65 -8.21 -12.19 -24.76
CA PHE A 65 -7.36 -13.26 -25.28
C PHE A 65 -8.18 -14.30 -26.06
N MET A 66 -8.91 -13.85 -27.09
CA MET A 66 -9.90 -14.64 -27.85
C MET A 66 -9.44 -16.02 -28.38
N ASN A 67 -8.13 -16.32 -28.35
CA ASN A 67 -7.51 -17.57 -28.82
C ASN A 67 -6.72 -18.34 -27.74
N SER A 68 -6.80 -17.96 -26.46
CA SER A 68 -6.06 -18.65 -25.38
C SER A 68 -6.87 -19.81 -24.80
N ASN A 69 -6.19 -20.92 -24.50
CA ASN A 69 -6.81 -22.03 -23.76
C ASN A 69 -7.06 -21.65 -22.29
N ASP A 70 -7.97 -22.35 -21.62
CA ASP A 70 -8.36 -22.05 -20.23
C ASP A 70 -7.17 -22.08 -19.26
N LEU A 71 -6.15 -22.89 -19.55
CA LEU A 71 -4.91 -22.95 -18.77
C LEU A 71 -4.13 -21.62 -18.84
N GLY A 72 -3.96 -21.06 -20.04
CA GLY A 72 -3.31 -19.77 -20.24
C GLY A 72 -4.07 -18.64 -19.55
N ILE A 73 -5.40 -18.65 -19.62
CA ILE A 73 -6.24 -17.67 -18.92
C ILE A 73 -6.05 -17.77 -17.41
N LYS A 74 -6.12 -18.98 -16.83
CA LYS A 74 -5.88 -19.19 -15.40
C LYS A 74 -4.48 -18.75 -14.96
N TYR A 75 -3.46 -18.97 -15.78
CA TYR A 75 -2.11 -18.50 -15.51
C TYR A 75 -2.04 -16.97 -15.49
N MET A 76 -2.72 -16.30 -16.42
CA MET A 76 -2.81 -14.85 -16.40
C MET A 76 -3.57 -14.34 -15.17
N GLN A 77 -4.69 -14.97 -14.79
CA GLN A 77 -5.41 -14.64 -13.55
C GLN A 77 -4.50 -14.72 -12.33
N SER A 78 -3.65 -15.75 -12.23
CA SER A 78 -2.75 -15.89 -11.08
C SER A 78 -1.70 -14.79 -11.03
N LYS A 79 -1.17 -14.35 -12.18
CA LYS A 79 -0.28 -13.19 -12.27
C LYS A 79 -0.93 -11.91 -11.77
N PHE A 80 -2.13 -11.59 -12.26
CA PHE A 80 -2.86 -10.40 -11.84
C PHE A 80 -3.27 -10.47 -10.36
N PHE A 81 -3.59 -11.66 -9.86
CA PHE A 81 -3.87 -11.86 -8.45
C PHE A 81 -2.63 -11.58 -7.58
N PHE A 82 -1.46 -12.12 -7.93
CA PHE A 82 -0.22 -11.87 -7.19
C PHE A 82 0.15 -10.39 -7.18
N ASP A 83 -0.01 -9.73 -8.33
CA ASP A 83 0.27 -8.31 -8.48
C ASP A 83 -0.69 -7.46 -7.63
N SER A 84 -1.99 -7.74 -7.69
CA SER A 84 -3.00 -7.07 -6.86
C SER A 84 -2.71 -7.24 -5.36
N LEU A 85 -2.40 -8.47 -4.92
CA LEU A 85 -2.06 -8.78 -3.54
C LEU A 85 -0.82 -8.00 -3.07
N ALA A 86 0.23 -7.94 -3.90
CA ALA A 86 1.45 -7.22 -3.60
C ALA A 86 1.20 -5.72 -3.45
N HIS A 87 0.49 -5.11 -4.42
CA HIS A 87 0.19 -3.69 -4.39
C HIS A 87 -0.70 -3.28 -3.22
N TYR A 88 -1.71 -4.08 -2.87
CA TYR A 88 -2.48 -3.83 -1.64
C TYR A 88 -1.60 -3.94 -0.39
N ASN A 89 -0.68 -4.91 -0.32
CA ASN A 89 0.26 -4.98 0.80
C ASN A 89 1.16 -3.74 0.88
N TYR A 90 1.66 -3.23 -0.26
CA TYR A 90 2.43 -1.99 -0.28
C TYR A 90 1.61 -0.79 0.23
N CYS A 91 0.33 -0.72 -0.10
CA CYS A 91 -0.57 0.34 0.40
C CYS A 91 -0.65 0.33 1.93
N ILE A 92 -0.68 -0.84 2.57
CA ILE A 92 -0.67 -0.96 4.03
C ILE A 92 0.57 -0.26 4.61
N ASP A 93 1.75 -0.61 4.08
CA ASP A 93 3.03 -0.08 4.59
C ASP A 93 3.22 1.41 4.28
N LEU A 94 2.78 1.87 3.11
CA LEU A 94 2.82 3.28 2.73
C LEU A 94 1.82 4.13 3.52
N SER A 95 0.65 3.58 3.89
CA SER A 95 -0.40 4.36 4.56
C SER A 95 0.04 4.94 5.90
N TRP A 96 0.82 4.22 6.71
CA TRP A 96 1.34 4.80 7.97
C TRP A 96 2.55 5.70 7.75
N GLN A 97 3.25 5.60 6.61
CA GLN A 97 4.35 6.49 6.30
C GLN A 97 3.84 7.92 6.17
N VAL A 98 2.58 8.12 5.73
CA VAL A 98 1.91 9.42 5.79
C VAL A 98 1.96 10.01 7.20
N LEU A 99 1.54 9.26 8.22
CA LEU A 99 1.59 9.72 9.62
C LEU A 99 3.03 9.92 10.12
N TYR A 100 3.93 9.01 9.74
CA TYR A 100 5.34 9.08 10.13
C TYR A 100 6.02 10.35 9.63
N PHE A 101 5.80 10.71 8.37
CA PHE A 101 6.35 11.93 7.80
C PHE A 101 5.61 13.15 8.33
N TYR A 102 4.27 13.14 8.38
CA TYR A 102 3.49 14.30 8.83
C TYR A 102 3.84 14.75 10.25
N TYR A 103 3.90 13.81 11.21
CA TYR A 103 4.30 14.08 12.60
C TYR A 103 5.83 14.02 12.82
N GLY A 104 6.59 13.80 11.75
CA GLY A 104 8.02 13.65 11.78
C GLY A 104 8.76 14.98 11.79
N SER A 105 10.00 14.94 11.28
CA SER A 105 10.90 16.09 11.28
C SER A 105 10.49 17.16 10.28
N LYS A 106 10.48 18.42 10.73
CA LYS A 106 10.28 19.63 9.89
C LYS A 106 11.58 20.10 9.22
N ASP A 107 12.65 19.34 9.35
CA ASP A 107 13.99 19.65 8.86
C ASP A 107 14.03 19.66 7.32
N TYR A 108 14.46 20.79 6.74
CA TYR A 108 14.57 20.96 5.28
C TYR A 108 15.58 20.01 4.63
N GLY A 109 16.57 19.52 5.38
CA GLY A 109 17.46 18.47 4.92
C GLY A 109 16.73 17.17 4.57
N MET A 110 15.47 17.00 5.01
CA MET A 110 14.65 15.84 4.64
C MET A 110 14.19 15.83 3.19
N LEU A 111 14.30 16.96 2.49
CA LEU A 111 14.07 17.03 1.04
C LEU A 111 15.28 16.51 0.24
N ASN A 112 16.41 16.24 0.89
CA ASN A 112 17.53 15.55 0.27
C ASN A 112 17.26 14.04 0.18
N GLU A 113 17.45 13.47 -1.01
CA GLU A 113 17.17 12.06 -1.31
C GLU A 113 17.84 11.08 -0.32
N LYS A 114 19.14 11.26 -0.03
CA LYS A 114 19.89 10.35 0.85
C LYS A 114 19.31 10.34 2.25
N LYS A 115 18.99 11.52 2.79
CA LYS A 115 18.41 11.66 4.13
C LYS A 115 16.99 11.09 4.14
N TYR A 116 16.18 11.40 3.13
CA TYR A 116 14.84 10.87 2.96
C TYR A 116 14.82 9.34 2.94
N ILE A 117 15.62 8.69 2.08
CA ILE A 117 15.69 7.22 1.98
C ILE A 117 16.09 6.61 3.31
N ASN A 118 17.08 7.19 4.00
CA ASN A 118 17.54 6.69 5.29
C ASN A 118 16.45 6.80 6.36
N THR A 119 15.70 7.91 6.39
CA THR A 119 14.56 8.09 7.29
C THR A 119 13.40 7.15 6.95
N ALA A 120 13.06 6.98 5.66
CA ALA A 120 12.01 6.07 5.22
C ALA A 120 12.30 4.61 5.61
N LYS A 121 13.55 4.16 5.53
CA LYS A 121 13.98 2.81 5.97
C LYS A 121 13.72 2.54 7.45
N ASN A 122 13.77 3.57 8.28
CA ASN A 122 13.53 3.47 9.72
C ASN A 122 12.05 3.56 10.09
N CYS A 123 11.17 3.83 9.13
CA CYS A 123 9.73 3.92 9.36
C CYS A 123 9.14 2.55 9.71
N LYS A 124 8.83 2.36 11.00
CA LYS A 124 8.08 1.21 11.52
C LYS A 124 6.86 1.71 12.28
N LEU A 125 5.82 0.90 12.36
CA LEU A 125 4.62 1.24 13.14
C LEU A 125 4.92 1.58 14.61
N VAL A 126 5.98 0.98 15.18
CA VAL A 126 6.46 1.30 16.53
C VAL A 126 7.00 2.73 16.63
N GLU A 127 7.64 3.24 15.59
CA GLU A 127 8.13 4.62 15.55
C GLU A 127 6.96 5.60 15.42
N VAL A 128 5.95 5.27 14.62
CA VAL A 128 4.69 6.05 14.56
C VAL A 128 4.02 6.10 15.95
N LYS A 129 3.97 4.99 16.67
CA LYS A 129 3.46 4.93 18.05
C LYS A 129 4.25 5.85 18.99
N LYS A 130 5.59 5.91 18.85
CA LYS A 130 6.43 6.79 19.67
C LYS A 130 6.20 8.26 19.34
N LEU A 131 6.04 8.61 18.07
CA LEU A 131 5.80 9.99 17.62
C LEU A 131 4.45 10.52 18.08
N LEU A 132 3.37 9.75 17.89
CA LEU A 132 2.01 10.22 18.13
C LEU A 132 1.52 9.90 19.56
N GLY A 133 2.08 8.88 20.21
CA GLY A 133 1.57 8.34 21.47
C GLY A 133 0.34 7.43 21.29
N LYS A 134 0.07 6.59 22.30
CA LYS A 134 -1.02 5.60 22.24
C LYS A 134 -2.42 6.22 22.18
N GLU A 135 -2.60 7.40 22.77
CA GLU A 135 -3.90 8.04 22.90
C GLU A 135 -4.33 8.83 21.65
N ASN A 136 -3.39 9.11 20.75
CA ASN A 136 -3.65 9.87 19.53
C ASN A 136 -4.65 9.14 18.61
N THR A 137 -5.61 9.90 18.10
CA THR A 137 -6.71 9.42 17.26
C THR A 137 -6.24 8.77 15.96
N TYR A 138 -5.26 9.38 15.28
CA TYR A 138 -4.69 8.84 14.04
C TYR A 138 -3.87 7.58 14.28
N TYR A 139 -3.13 7.51 15.39
CA TYR A 139 -2.46 6.25 15.77
C TYR A 139 -3.48 5.14 16.05
N LYS A 140 -4.55 5.43 16.81
CA LYS A 140 -5.62 4.45 17.09
C LYS A 140 -6.30 3.98 15.82
N LEU A 141 -6.61 4.90 14.89
CA LEU A 141 -7.18 4.59 13.57
C LEU A 141 -6.28 3.62 12.80
N ALA A 142 -5.01 3.97 12.62
CA ALA A 142 -4.04 3.14 11.90
C ALA A 142 -3.82 1.79 12.59
N ASN A 143 -3.63 1.79 13.92
CA ASN A 143 -3.44 0.57 14.69
C ASN A 143 -4.67 -0.36 14.65
N SER A 144 -5.89 0.19 14.68
CA SER A 144 -7.12 -0.59 14.52
C SER A 144 -7.17 -1.25 13.14
N PHE A 145 -6.91 -0.47 12.08
CA PHE A 145 -6.88 -0.99 10.71
C PHE A 145 -5.83 -2.11 10.53
N PHE A 146 -4.61 -1.92 11.04
CA PHE A 146 -3.55 -2.94 10.92
C PHE A 146 -3.80 -4.20 11.74
N ASN A 147 -4.55 -4.09 12.83
CA ASN A 147 -4.92 -5.25 13.63
C ASN A 147 -6.22 -5.93 13.17
N GLY A 148 -6.93 -5.32 12.21
CA GLY A 148 -8.13 -5.86 11.59
C GLY A 148 -7.86 -7.17 10.85
N SER A 149 -8.86 -8.06 10.85
CA SER A 149 -8.74 -9.40 10.27
C SER A 149 -8.38 -9.38 8.79
N LYS A 150 -9.01 -8.50 7.99
CA LYS A 150 -8.76 -8.36 6.56
C LYS A 150 -7.30 -7.97 6.27
N THR A 151 -6.78 -6.98 6.99
CA THR A 151 -5.40 -6.50 6.83
C THR A 151 -4.38 -7.57 7.20
N LYS A 152 -4.63 -8.33 8.27
CA LYS A 152 -3.79 -9.49 8.63
C LYS A 152 -3.82 -10.56 7.55
N GLU A 153 -4.98 -10.86 7.00
CA GLU A 153 -5.13 -11.87 5.95
C GLU A 153 -4.32 -11.49 4.68
N ILE A 154 -4.41 -10.23 4.22
CA ILE A 154 -3.59 -9.73 3.10
C ILE A 154 -2.10 -9.89 3.40
N ARG A 155 -1.66 -9.49 4.60
CA ARG A 155 -0.26 -9.56 4.99
C ARG A 155 0.27 -10.97 5.07
N ASP A 156 -0.48 -11.87 5.67
CA ASP A 156 -0.06 -13.26 5.83
C ASP A 156 0.14 -13.92 4.47
N LYS A 157 -0.73 -13.63 3.51
CA LYS A 157 -0.66 -14.18 2.16
C LYS A 157 0.41 -13.54 1.32
N TYR A 158 0.56 -12.22 1.39
CA TYR A 158 1.70 -11.56 0.77
C TYR A 158 3.03 -12.08 1.34
N ASN A 159 3.14 -12.28 2.65
CA ASN A 159 4.34 -12.86 3.27
C ASN A 159 4.58 -14.30 2.82
N HIS A 160 3.54 -15.13 2.70
CA HIS A 160 3.66 -16.46 2.10
C HIS A 160 4.26 -16.36 0.69
N LEU A 161 3.69 -15.53 -0.18
CA LEU A 161 4.17 -15.33 -1.55
C LEU A 161 5.63 -14.85 -1.56
N LYS A 162 5.98 -13.87 -0.73
CA LYS A 162 7.34 -13.31 -0.62
C LYS A 162 8.37 -14.35 -0.18
N HIS A 163 8.02 -15.27 0.72
CA HIS A 163 8.95 -16.27 1.27
C HIS A 163 8.96 -17.61 0.51
N ARG A 164 7.84 -18.00 -0.10
CA ARG A 164 7.68 -19.28 -0.82
C ARG A 164 7.75 -19.12 -2.34
N GLY A 165 7.68 -17.89 -2.84
CA GLY A 165 7.76 -17.54 -4.26
C GLY A 165 6.48 -17.76 -5.07
N THR A 166 5.60 -18.69 -4.64
CA THR A 166 4.33 -18.98 -5.32
C THR A 166 3.37 -19.78 -4.43
N PHE A 167 2.11 -19.84 -4.86
CA PHE A 167 1.09 -20.76 -4.37
C PHE A 167 0.90 -21.93 -5.33
N HIS A 168 0.20 -22.98 -4.86
CA HIS A 168 -0.52 -23.87 -5.76
C HIS A 168 -1.84 -23.18 -6.16
N ILE A 169 -2.14 -23.12 -7.46
CA ILE A 169 -3.35 -22.46 -7.97
C ILE A 169 -4.26 -23.53 -8.56
N ASP A 170 -5.52 -23.56 -8.11
CA ASP A 170 -6.49 -24.56 -8.55
C ASP A 170 -6.67 -24.60 -10.08
N GLY A 171 -6.24 -25.71 -10.67
CA GLY A 171 -6.27 -25.93 -12.12
C GLY A 171 -5.06 -25.42 -12.89
N LEU A 172 -3.96 -25.06 -12.22
CA LEU A 172 -2.63 -24.87 -12.81
C LEU A 172 -1.66 -25.96 -12.33
N GLY A 173 -1.94 -27.21 -12.70
CA GLY A 173 -1.10 -28.37 -12.37
C GLY A 173 -1.84 -29.43 -11.55
N ILE A 174 -1.09 -30.43 -11.10
CA ILE A 174 -1.58 -31.50 -10.23
C ILE A 174 -1.51 -30.99 -8.78
N GLY A 175 -2.57 -31.22 -7.99
CA GLY A 175 -2.65 -30.79 -6.59
C GLY A 175 -1.42 -31.20 -5.78
N ASP A 176 -0.85 -30.27 -5.02
CA ASP A 176 0.23 -30.57 -4.08
C ASP A 176 -0.36 -31.33 -2.87
N SER A 177 -0.14 -32.64 -2.80
CA SER A 177 -0.43 -33.42 -1.59
C SER A 177 0.64 -33.13 -0.54
N ASN A 178 0.23 -32.81 0.69
CA ASN A 178 1.13 -32.70 1.84
C ASN A 178 1.76 -34.04 2.25
N PHE A 179 1.37 -35.14 1.60
CA PHE A 179 1.82 -36.49 1.92
C PHE A 179 2.33 -37.22 0.69
N PHE A 180 3.42 -37.96 0.88
CA PHE A 180 3.96 -38.86 -0.11
C PHE A 180 2.93 -39.93 -0.46
N PRO A 181 2.82 -40.36 -1.74
CA PRO A 181 1.86 -41.38 -2.19
C PRO A 181 2.29 -42.81 -1.77
N MET A 182 2.84 -42.95 -0.56
CA MET A 182 3.22 -44.21 0.06
C MET A 182 2.69 -44.22 1.50
N VAL A 183 2.12 -45.34 1.90
CA VAL A 183 1.73 -45.61 3.29
C VAL A 183 2.79 -46.53 3.88
N LEU A 184 3.38 -46.11 5.01
CA LEU A 184 4.33 -46.92 5.75
C LEU A 184 3.62 -48.07 6.47
N SER A 185 4.38 -49.05 6.95
CA SER A 185 3.86 -50.26 7.60
C SER A 185 3.01 -49.96 8.86
N ASP A 186 3.19 -48.79 9.46
CA ASP A 186 2.44 -48.30 10.62
C ASP A 186 1.17 -47.51 10.24
N GLY A 187 0.85 -47.42 8.95
CA GLY A 187 -0.29 -46.66 8.42
C GLY A 187 -0.03 -45.17 8.22
N SER A 188 1.13 -44.64 8.63
CA SER A 188 1.49 -43.24 8.45
C SER A 188 1.91 -42.95 7.00
N LYS A 189 1.76 -41.70 6.56
CA LYS A 189 2.26 -41.24 5.27
C LYS A 189 3.38 -40.23 5.49
N PRO A 190 4.56 -40.38 4.85
CA PRO A 190 5.63 -39.40 4.99
C PRO A 190 5.16 -38.02 4.52
N PRO A 191 5.48 -36.93 5.25
CA PRO A 191 5.12 -35.60 4.83
C PRO A 191 5.93 -35.19 3.60
N MET A 192 5.31 -34.44 2.70
CA MET A 192 5.94 -33.78 1.56
C MET A 192 5.83 -32.27 1.71
N LEU A 193 6.84 -31.57 1.19
CA LEU A 193 6.76 -30.12 1.05
C LEU A 193 5.69 -29.80 0.01
N ALA A 194 4.57 -29.27 0.48
CA ALA A 194 3.48 -28.82 -0.35
C ALA A 194 3.32 -27.31 -0.23
N ARG A 195 2.76 -26.71 -1.29
CA ARG A 195 2.41 -25.29 -1.29
C ARG A 195 1.00 -25.10 -0.76
N GLU A 196 0.78 -23.92 -0.20
CA GLU A 196 -0.59 -23.52 0.11
C GLU A 196 -1.39 -23.38 -1.20
N THR A 197 -2.59 -23.93 -1.21
CA THR A 197 -3.51 -23.86 -2.34
C THR A 197 -4.40 -22.63 -2.24
N ILE A 198 -4.48 -21.87 -3.33
CA ILE A 198 -5.32 -20.68 -3.44
C ILE A 198 -6.37 -20.84 -4.54
N ASN A 199 -7.60 -20.50 -4.17
CA ASN A 199 -8.68 -20.23 -5.11
C ASN A 199 -8.74 -18.73 -5.42
N ILE A 200 -8.47 -18.37 -6.68
CA ILE A 200 -8.40 -16.96 -7.10
C ILE A 200 -9.74 -16.25 -6.99
N GLU A 201 -10.86 -16.91 -7.28
CA GLU A 201 -12.19 -16.27 -7.23
C GLU A 201 -12.62 -15.97 -5.78
N GLU A 202 -12.34 -16.88 -4.84
CA GLU A 202 -12.53 -16.60 -3.41
C GLU A 202 -11.67 -15.40 -2.98
N TRP A 203 -10.40 -15.40 -3.38
CA TRP A 203 -9.46 -14.35 -3.03
C TRP A 203 -9.81 -13.00 -3.64
N ARG A 204 -10.37 -12.97 -4.84
CA ARG A 204 -10.88 -11.75 -5.45
C ARG A 204 -11.96 -11.11 -4.59
N VAL A 205 -12.89 -11.89 -4.03
CA VAL A 205 -13.92 -11.37 -3.11
C VAL A 205 -13.29 -10.77 -1.85
N LYS A 206 -12.26 -11.42 -1.29
CA LYS A 206 -11.52 -10.91 -0.13
C LYS A 206 -10.77 -9.62 -0.43
N LEU A 207 -10.13 -9.53 -1.59
CA LEU A 207 -9.42 -8.32 -2.04
C LEU A 207 -10.40 -7.15 -2.25
N ILE A 208 -11.60 -7.40 -2.80
CA ILE A 208 -12.65 -6.39 -2.89
C ILE A 208 -13.09 -5.91 -1.50
N ALA A 209 -13.27 -6.82 -0.55
CA ALA A 209 -13.65 -6.45 0.81
C ALA A 209 -12.54 -5.67 1.54
N PHE A 210 -11.27 -6.01 1.28
CA PHE A 210 -10.12 -5.26 1.78
C PHE A 210 -10.08 -3.86 1.16
N ASP A 211 -10.23 -3.73 -0.16
CA ASP A 211 -10.25 -2.46 -0.90
C ASP A 211 -11.20 -1.46 -0.26
N ILE A 212 -12.46 -1.84 -0.06
CA ILE A 212 -13.48 -1.01 0.58
C ILE A 212 -13.00 -0.53 1.96
N SER A 213 -12.54 -1.47 2.79
CA SER A 213 -12.09 -1.13 4.15
C SER A 213 -10.85 -0.23 4.16
N PHE A 214 -9.97 -0.37 3.16
CA PHE A 214 -8.80 0.47 3.01
C PHE A 214 -9.21 1.88 2.58
N VAL A 215 -10.15 2.03 1.65
CA VAL A 215 -10.66 3.36 1.24
C VAL A 215 -11.28 4.10 2.42
N GLU A 216 -12.13 3.43 3.21
CA GLU A 216 -12.76 4.02 4.39
C GLU A 216 -11.73 4.46 5.44
N TYR A 217 -10.72 3.62 5.68
CA TYR A 217 -9.60 3.92 6.57
C TYR A 217 -8.77 5.09 6.06
N PHE A 218 -8.35 5.04 4.80
CA PHE A 218 -7.39 5.99 4.26
C PHE A 218 -8.02 7.37 4.08
N ASN A 219 -9.30 7.44 3.69
CA ASN A 219 -10.07 8.70 3.67
C ASN A 219 -10.16 9.37 5.05
N GLN A 220 -10.13 8.61 6.15
CA GLN A 220 -10.05 9.18 7.49
C GLN A 220 -8.63 9.60 7.85
N LEU A 221 -7.62 8.84 7.40
CA LEU A 221 -6.22 9.12 7.68
C LEU A 221 -5.75 10.41 6.99
N ILE A 222 -6.10 10.63 5.72
CA ILE A 222 -5.65 11.80 4.94
C ILE A 222 -6.16 13.14 5.49
N LYS A 223 -7.16 13.13 6.37
CA LYS A 223 -7.63 14.31 7.12
C LYS A 223 -6.58 14.88 8.09
N VAL A 224 -5.46 14.18 8.26
CA VAL A 224 -4.29 14.73 8.96
C VAL A 224 -3.68 15.90 8.19
N MET A 225 -3.84 15.95 6.87
CA MET A 225 -3.28 17.00 6.01
C MET A 225 -4.02 18.33 6.19
N PRO A 226 -3.36 19.48 5.92
CA PRO A 226 -4.03 20.78 5.89
C PRO A 226 -5.17 20.78 4.87
N ASP A 227 -6.30 21.41 5.20
CA ASP A 227 -7.49 21.46 4.35
C ASP A 227 -7.23 22.12 2.99
N ASP A 228 -6.24 23.02 2.94
CA ASP A 228 -5.85 23.79 1.75
C ASP A 228 -4.68 23.17 0.98
N TYR A 229 -4.23 21.96 1.35
CA TYR A 229 -3.09 21.29 0.72
C TYR A 229 -3.32 21.03 -0.77
N THR A 230 -4.53 20.61 -1.14
CA THR A 230 -4.89 20.24 -2.52
C THR A 230 -5.17 21.44 -3.44
N ASP A 231 -5.11 22.68 -2.93
CA ASP A 231 -5.38 23.89 -3.73
C ASP A 231 -4.35 24.08 -4.85
N GLY A 232 -3.13 23.55 -4.71
CA GLY A 232 -2.09 23.57 -5.75
C GLY A 232 -1.60 24.98 -6.16
N VAL A 233 -2.00 26.03 -5.45
CA VAL A 233 -1.66 27.43 -5.76
C VAL A 233 -0.90 28.06 -4.60
N SER A 234 0.16 28.79 -4.93
CA SER A 234 0.93 29.59 -3.98
C SER A 234 0.94 31.05 -4.39
N LYS A 235 0.78 31.96 -3.41
CA LYS A 235 0.92 33.41 -3.62
C LYS A 235 2.40 33.79 -3.72
N LEU A 236 2.70 34.92 -4.37
CA LEU A 236 4.07 35.47 -4.45
C LEU A 236 4.71 35.66 -3.06
N GLU A 237 3.92 36.06 -2.06
CA GLU A 237 4.36 36.22 -0.67
C GLU A 237 4.93 34.94 -0.05
N ALA A 238 4.50 33.76 -0.52
CA ALA A 238 5.03 32.49 -0.04
C ALA A 238 6.50 32.28 -0.39
N LEU A 239 7.01 32.92 -1.46
CA LEU A 239 8.44 32.88 -1.79
C LEU A 239 9.29 33.56 -0.72
N SER A 240 8.84 34.72 -0.22
CA SER A 240 9.53 35.41 0.87
C SER A 240 9.51 34.55 2.13
N ASN A 241 8.34 34.03 2.49
CA ASN A 241 8.20 33.17 3.67
C ASN A 241 9.05 31.90 3.55
N TYR A 242 9.11 31.29 2.37
CA TYR A 242 9.95 30.11 2.12
C TYR A 242 11.43 30.44 2.27
N ARG A 243 11.88 31.56 1.69
CA ARG A 243 13.25 32.04 1.80
C ARG A 243 13.65 32.25 3.26
N ASP A 244 12.82 32.95 4.03
CA ASP A 244 13.12 33.26 5.44
C ASP A 244 13.24 31.98 6.28
N ARG A 245 12.36 30.99 6.04
CA ARG A 245 12.43 29.67 6.69
C ARG A 245 13.72 28.92 6.31
N LEU A 246 14.10 28.97 5.04
CA LEU A 246 15.30 28.29 4.55
C LEU A 246 16.59 28.93 5.09
N GLU A 247 16.69 30.26 5.08
CA GLU A 247 17.84 30.98 5.66
C GLU A 247 17.97 30.68 7.15
N THR A 248 16.87 30.70 7.89
CA THR A 248 16.84 30.33 9.32
C THR A 248 17.35 28.90 9.53
N TRP A 249 16.91 27.95 8.69
CA TRP A 249 17.36 26.57 8.78
C TRP A 249 18.86 26.44 8.49
N ILE A 250 19.37 27.09 7.43
CA ILE A 250 20.80 27.09 7.08
C ILE A 250 21.65 27.64 8.23
N SER A 251 21.26 28.78 8.81
CA SER A 251 21.97 29.34 9.96
C SER A 251 21.96 28.39 11.17
N SER A 252 20.85 27.68 11.39
CA SER A 252 20.74 26.71 12.49
C SER A 252 21.63 25.47 12.30
N GLU A 253 21.88 25.04 11.06
CA GLU A 253 22.76 23.90 10.77
C GLU A 253 24.23 24.30 10.91
N ASN A 254 24.62 25.48 10.47
CA ASN A 254 25.99 26.00 10.61
C ASN A 254 26.43 26.20 12.08
N ASN A 255 25.48 26.41 12.99
CA ASN A 255 25.76 26.54 14.42
C ASN A 255 25.87 25.19 15.16
N LYS A 256 25.55 24.06 14.49
CA LYS A 256 25.66 22.70 15.06
C LYS A 256 26.95 21.98 14.66
N SER A 257 27.65 22.50 13.64
CA SER A 257 28.95 22.03 13.15
C SER A 257 30.10 22.75 13.85
#